data_AF-E1ZIG9-F1
#
_entry.id   AF-E1ZIG9-F1
#
_cell.length_a   1.000
_cell.length_b   1.000
_cell.length_c   1.000
_cell.angle_alpha   90.00
_cell.angle_beta   90.00
_cell.angle_gamma   90.00
#
_symmetry.space_group_name_H-M   'P 1'
#
loop_
_entity.id
_entity.type
_entity.pdbx_description
1 polymer ?
#
loop_
_entity_poly.entity_id
_entity_poly.type
_entity_poly.pdbx_seq_one_letter_code
_entity_poly.pdbx_strand_id
1 'polypeptide(L)'
;MRQAAQRYIPPSRRREGGAADAADTEPRGLEGAGPELSQVRLVVLRQGTTAALDTSSCPLDIEAQEGDPPAAWIIYVPEREPERLLRWFASVLGGGAARLEFPASLSKRERAWWHGIANRHRLHTESVGVGDGRYLTVSTAAPGGGEEGGEAPEGGAARGAARLTREQQQRANAIYDACQMEGGKYWERSRGEVEALVASGQPLPADLEALADKRLRGQRVNELLRGGSPTEALELLSVDPKLAWVKDSQTGGYPVHIAAWKGYESVALFLASLPGVLEQRDGRRETALAVARRRRHAAIEELLLEAGANPEHASFQEAAPSSSGGAAEEGEYMSWSAEERQRYRHGGEGGEAPPSRCPW
;
A
#
# COMPACT_ATOMS: atom_id res chain seq x y z
N MET A 1 8.09 -23.90 -26.56
CA MET A 1 6.74 -24.49 -26.67
C MET A 1 5.71 -23.42 -26.39
N ARG A 2 4.84 -23.07 -27.35
CA ARG A 2 3.72 -22.15 -27.12
C ARG A 2 2.68 -22.89 -26.28
N GLN A 3 2.47 -22.50 -25.03
CA GLN A 3 1.32 -22.98 -24.25
C GLN A 3 0.04 -22.50 -24.94
N ALA A 4 -0.82 -23.45 -25.30
CA ALA A 4 -2.14 -23.17 -25.82
C ALA A 4 -2.92 -22.37 -24.76
N ALA A 5 -3.44 -21.21 -25.14
CA ALA A 5 -4.36 -20.45 -24.31
C ALA A 5 -5.56 -21.36 -24.02
N GLN A 6 -5.72 -21.78 -22.77
CA GLN A 6 -6.91 -22.49 -22.33
C GLN A 6 -8.12 -21.60 -22.65
N ARG A 7 -8.97 -22.07 -23.57
CA ARG A 7 -10.22 -21.39 -23.90
C ARG A 7 -11.12 -21.49 -22.67
N TYR A 8 -11.43 -20.35 -22.08
CA TYR A 8 -12.42 -20.21 -21.02
C TYR A 8 -13.78 -20.77 -21.48
N ILE A 9 -14.41 -21.61 -20.64
CA ILE A 9 -15.76 -22.17 -20.84
C ILE A 9 -16.64 -21.73 -19.67
N PRO A 10 -17.66 -20.89 -19.89
CA PRO A 10 -18.55 -20.42 -18.83
C PRO A 10 -19.36 -21.55 -18.18
N PRO A 11 -19.79 -21.39 -16.90
CA PRO A 11 -20.55 -22.41 -16.16
C PRO A 11 -21.82 -22.88 -16.89
N SER A 12 -22.55 -21.94 -17.51
CA SER A 12 -23.72 -22.21 -18.36
C SER A 12 -23.45 -23.15 -19.54
N ARG A 13 -22.20 -23.27 -20.01
CA ARG A 13 -21.77 -24.19 -21.07
C ARG A 13 -21.15 -25.50 -20.57
N ARG A 14 -21.07 -25.72 -19.25
CA ARG A 14 -20.51 -26.98 -18.69
C ARG A 14 -21.51 -28.15 -18.68
N ARG A 15 -22.79 -27.92 -18.98
CA ARG A 15 -23.89 -28.90 -18.75
C ARG A 15 -24.47 -29.60 -19.99
N GLU A 16 -23.76 -29.64 -21.12
CA GLU A 16 -24.19 -30.44 -22.29
C GLU A 16 -23.55 -31.84 -22.38
N GLY A 17 -22.87 -32.32 -21.33
CA GLY A 17 -22.26 -33.65 -21.32
C GLY A 17 -22.58 -34.46 -20.08
N GLY A 18 -23.58 -35.35 -20.17
CA GLY A 18 -23.67 -36.57 -19.36
C GLY A 18 -24.32 -36.44 -17.97
N ALA A 19 -25.44 -37.15 -17.79
CA ALA A 19 -26.20 -37.27 -16.56
C ALA A 19 -25.46 -38.09 -15.47
N ALA A 20 -25.53 -37.62 -14.21
CA ALA A 20 -25.80 -38.46 -13.04
C ALA A 20 -25.99 -37.60 -11.77
N ASP A 21 -27.10 -37.88 -11.09
CA ASP A 21 -27.50 -37.65 -9.70
C ASP A 21 -27.57 -36.24 -9.08
N ALA A 22 -28.82 -35.92 -8.74
CA ALA A 22 -29.24 -34.86 -7.85
C ALA A 22 -29.27 -35.36 -6.40
N ALA A 23 -28.65 -34.61 -5.49
CA ALA A 23 -29.11 -34.45 -4.11
C ALA A 23 -28.41 -33.23 -3.47
N ASP A 24 -29.19 -32.51 -2.68
CA ASP A 24 -28.85 -31.41 -1.76
C ASP A 24 -28.63 -30.01 -2.35
N THR A 25 -29.78 -29.33 -2.44
CA THR A 25 -29.94 -27.88 -2.61
C THR A 25 -29.75 -27.17 -1.27
N GLU A 26 -28.73 -26.33 -1.18
CA GLU A 26 -28.72 -25.14 -0.30
C GLU A 26 -28.23 -23.93 -1.11
N PRO A 27 -28.75 -22.72 -0.88
CA PRO A 27 -28.32 -21.52 -1.58
C PRO A 27 -26.97 -21.08 -1.02
N ARG A 28 -25.89 -21.69 -1.52
CA ARG A 28 -24.54 -21.31 -1.13
C ARG A 28 -24.20 -19.97 -1.78
N GLY A 29 -24.18 -18.94 -0.94
CA GLY A 29 -23.53 -17.66 -1.21
C GLY A 29 -22.07 -17.85 -1.63
N LEU A 30 -21.47 -16.75 -2.07
CA LEU A 30 -20.13 -16.62 -2.67
C LEU A 30 -18.94 -17.04 -1.77
N GLU A 31 -19.05 -18.15 -1.06
CA GLU A 31 -17.96 -18.81 -0.35
C GLU A 31 -17.60 -20.10 -1.09
N GLY A 32 -16.65 -20.01 -2.02
CA GLY A 32 -16.11 -21.19 -2.70
C GLY A 32 -15.51 -21.01 -4.09
N ALA A 33 -15.50 -19.80 -4.66
CA ALA A 33 -14.80 -19.56 -5.92
C ALA A 33 -13.34 -19.19 -5.65
N GLY A 34 -12.40 -20.08 -6.02
CA GLY A 34 -10.97 -19.80 -6.02
C GLY A 34 -10.59 -18.62 -6.92
N PRO A 35 -9.33 -18.12 -6.83
CA PRO A 35 -8.93 -16.78 -7.27
C PRO A 35 -8.76 -16.57 -8.80
N GLU A 36 -9.28 -17.42 -9.67
CA GLU A 36 -8.88 -17.42 -11.10
C GLU A 36 -9.90 -16.90 -12.11
N LEU A 37 -11.08 -16.39 -11.71
CA LEU A 37 -12.07 -15.86 -12.67
C LEU A 37 -12.75 -14.60 -12.12
N SER A 38 -12.35 -13.43 -12.60
CA SER A 38 -12.87 -12.13 -12.17
C SER A 38 -14.35 -11.93 -12.53
N GLN A 39 -15.23 -12.28 -11.60
CA GLN A 39 -16.66 -11.99 -11.66
C GLN A 39 -16.90 -10.52 -11.30
N VAL A 40 -17.66 -9.80 -12.13
CA VAL A 40 -18.06 -8.42 -11.90
C VAL A 40 -19.58 -8.36 -11.88
N ARG A 41 -20.16 -7.77 -10.84
CA ARG A 41 -21.61 -7.68 -10.69
C ARG A 41 -22.12 -6.38 -11.30
N LEU A 42 -23.05 -6.45 -12.24
CA LEU A 42 -23.73 -5.32 -12.85
C LEU A 42 -25.07 -5.08 -12.14
N VAL A 43 -25.33 -3.84 -11.73
CA VAL A 43 -26.59 -3.41 -11.11
C VAL A 43 -27.16 -2.22 -11.88
N VAL A 44 -28.42 -2.31 -12.31
CA VAL A 44 -29.14 -1.22 -12.99
C VAL A 44 -30.14 -0.59 -12.00
N LEU A 45 -30.08 0.74 -11.84
CA LEU A 45 -30.74 1.48 -10.74
C LEU A 45 -32.01 2.25 -11.16
N ARG A 46 -32.47 2.16 -12.42
CA ARG A 46 -33.67 2.90 -12.86
C ARG A 46 -34.95 2.34 -12.23
N GLN A 47 -35.72 3.21 -11.55
CA GLN A 47 -37.12 2.95 -11.25
C GLN A 47 -37.95 3.04 -12.54
N GLY A 48 -38.77 2.03 -12.80
CA GLY A 48 -39.87 2.12 -13.78
C GLY A 48 -39.66 1.47 -15.15
N THR A 49 -38.47 0.98 -15.50
CA THR A 49 -38.29 0.14 -16.69
C THR A 49 -37.24 -0.94 -16.44
N THR A 50 -37.66 -2.06 -15.85
CA THR A 50 -37.05 -3.40 -16.07
C THR A 50 -37.30 -3.88 -17.51
N ALA A 51 -37.30 -2.95 -18.48
CA ALA A 51 -37.43 -3.26 -19.89
C ALA A 51 -36.03 -3.66 -20.39
N ALA A 52 -35.72 -4.93 -20.14
CA ALA A 52 -34.69 -5.74 -20.77
C ALA A 52 -33.38 -5.01 -21.11
N LEU A 53 -32.43 -5.01 -20.19
CA LEU A 53 -31.02 -4.91 -20.57
C LEU A 53 -30.79 -5.95 -21.68
N ASP A 54 -30.45 -5.49 -22.88
CA ASP A 54 -30.10 -6.38 -23.99
C ASP A 54 -28.73 -7.01 -23.69
N THR A 55 -28.77 -8.11 -22.94
CA THR A 55 -27.62 -8.91 -22.55
C THR A 55 -26.95 -9.55 -23.76
N SER A 56 -27.63 -9.68 -24.91
CA SER A 56 -27.04 -10.22 -26.14
C SER A 56 -25.99 -9.27 -26.75
N SER A 57 -26.06 -7.98 -26.43
CA SER A 57 -25.06 -6.99 -26.82
C SER A 57 -23.79 -7.04 -25.96
N CYS A 58 -23.83 -7.74 -24.82
CA CYS A 58 -22.69 -7.84 -23.91
C CYS A 58 -21.56 -8.63 -24.59
N PRO A 59 -20.34 -8.07 -24.68
CA PRO A 59 -19.21 -8.73 -25.32
C PRO A 59 -18.63 -9.91 -24.53
N LEU A 60 -19.15 -10.13 -23.31
CA LEU A 60 -18.71 -11.11 -22.32
C LEU A 60 -19.89 -11.97 -21.86
N ASP A 61 -19.58 -13.15 -21.33
CA ASP A 61 -20.60 -14.02 -20.73
C ASP A 61 -21.24 -13.29 -19.53
N ILE A 62 -22.58 -13.21 -19.57
CA ILE A 62 -23.40 -12.49 -18.59
C ILE A 62 -24.56 -13.38 -18.17
N GLU A 63 -24.78 -13.51 -16.87
CA GLU A 63 -25.83 -14.34 -16.28
C GLU A 63 -26.70 -13.46 -15.37
N ALA A 64 -28.03 -13.57 -15.50
CA ALA A 64 -28.95 -12.87 -14.61
C ALA A 64 -28.88 -13.48 -13.20
N GLN A 65 -28.91 -12.63 -12.17
CA GLN A 65 -28.92 -13.06 -10.78
C GLN A 65 -30.34 -12.92 -10.22
N GLU A 66 -30.90 -14.03 -9.73
CA GLU A 66 -32.15 -13.97 -8.96
C GLU A 66 -31.87 -13.36 -7.57
N GLY A 67 -32.55 -12.26 -7.23
CA GLY A 67 -32.39 -11.59 -5.93
C GLY A 67 -32.80 -10.12 -5.92
N ASP A 68 -32.58 -9.46 -4.77
CA ASP A 68 -32.77 -8.02 -4.56
C ASP A 68 -31.40 -7.30 -4.63
N PRO A 69 -31.20 -6.29 -5.51
CA PRO A 69 -32.17 -5.71 -6.44
C PRO A 69 -32.50 -6.59 -7.65
N PRO A 70 -33.74 -6.50 -8.20
CA PRO A 70 -34.26 -7.36 -9.27
C PRO A 70 -33.59 -7.17 -10.65
N ALA A 71 -32.63 -6.25 -10.76
CA ALA A 71 -31.91 -5.93 -11.99
C ALA A 71 -30.39 -6.05 -11.76
N ALA A 72 -29.95 -7.27 -11.43
CA ALA A 72 -28.54 -7.61 -11.23
C ALA A 72 -28.09 -8.75 -12.15
N TRP A 73 -26.86 -8.64 -12.64
CA TRP A 73 -26.22 -9.65 -13.49
C TRP A 73 -24.78 -9.89 -13.03
N ILE A 74 -24.27 -11.10 -13.24
CA ILE A 74 -22.85 -11.43 -13.08
C ILE A 74 -22.20 -11.50 -14.46
N ILE A 75 -21.14 -10.74 -14.65
CA ILE A 75 -20.33 -10.73 -15.88
C ILE A 75 -19.02 -11.43 -15.57
N TYR A 76 -18.67 -12.42 -16.38
CA TYR A 76 -17.40 -13.15 -16.25
C TYR A 76 -16.34 -12.46 -17.11
N VAL A 77 -15.36 -11.83 -16.46
CA VAL A 77 -14.30 -11.10 -17.14
C VAL A 77 -13.06 -12.00 -17.23
N PRO A 78 -12.68 -12.48 -18.43
CA PRO A 78 -11.42 -13.19 -18.59
C PRO A 78 -10.25 -12.25 -18.30
N GLU A 79 -9.13 -12.80 -17.82
CA GLU A 79 -7.96 -12.07 -17.27
C GLU A 79 -7.37 -10.94 -18.14
N ARG A 80 -7.81 -10.76 -19.41
CA ARG A 80 -7.19 -9.84 -20.37
C ARG A 80 -8.12 -9.01 -21.25
N GLU A 81 -9.41 -8.81 -20.93
CA GLU A 81 -10.30 -7.95 -21.76
C GLU A 81 -11.17 -6.90 -21.01
N PRO A 82 -10.63 -6.15 -20.02
CA PRO A 82 -11.39 -5.15 -19.25
C PRO A 82 -11.90 -3.98 -20.09
N GLU A 83 -11.20 -3.60 -21.15
CA GLU A 83 -11.60 -2.53 -22.06
C GLU A 83 -12.87 -2.86 -22.83
N ARG A 84 -13.10 -4.13 -23.18
CA ARG A 84 -14.33 -4.53 -23.88
C ARG A 84 -15.54 -4.35 -22.98
N LEU A 85 -15.41 -4.75 -21.71
CA LEU A 85 -16.47 -4.54 -20.70
C LEU A 85 -16.78 -3.06 -20.52
N LEU A 86 -15.78 -2.23 -20.20
CA LEU A 86 -16.04 -0.81 -19.90
C LEU A 86 -16.50 -0.02 -21.12
N ARG A 87 -16.03 -0.37 -22.32
CA ARG A 87 -16.50 0.24 -23.57
C ARG A 87 -17.98 -0.07 -23.80
N TRP A 88 -18.38 -1.33 -23.68
CA TRP A 88 -19.78 -1.74 -23.79
C TRP A 88 -20.64 -1.11 -22.71
N PHE A 89 -20.18 -1.15 -21.46
CA PHE A 89 -20.88 -0.58 -20.31
C PHE A 89 -21.13 0.92 -20.50
N ALA A 90 -20.12 1.68 -20.93
CA ALA A 90 -20.27 3.09 -21.25
C ALA A 90 -21.19 3.35 -22.46
N SER A 91 -21.14 2.53 -23.51
CA SER A 91 -21.95 2.76 -24.72
C SER A 91 -23.42 2.40 -24.54
N VAL A 92 -23.71 1.30 -23.86
CA VAL A 92 -25.07 0.76 -23.72
C VAL A 92 -25.79 1.35 -22.51
N LEU A 93 -25.05 1.57 -21.40
CA LEU A 93 -25.62 2.04 -20.14
C LEU A 93 -25.24 3.47 -19.77
N GLY A 94 -24.46 4.16 -20.60
CA GLY A 94 -24.02 5.54 -20.35
C GLY A 94 -25.15 6.56 -20.17
N GLY A 95 -26.34 6.30 -20.74
CA GLY A 95 -27.53 7.15 -20.59
C GLY A 95 -28.41 6.84 -19.38
N GLY A 96 -28.07 5.83 -18.58
CA GLY A 96 -28.85 5.38 -17.41
C GLY A 96 -28.02 5.34 -16.12
N ALA A 97 -28.68 5.15 -14.98
CA ALA A 97 -28.03 4.90 -13.71
C ALA A 97 -27.70 3.40 -13.59
N ALA A 98 -26.46 3.00 -13.89
CA ALA A 98 -25.97 1.64 -13.72
C ALA A 98 -24.59 1.65 -13.04
N ARG A 99 -24.26 0.57 -12.33
CA ARG A 99 -22.95 0.37 -11.70
C ARG A 99 -22.44 -1.05 -11.85
N LEU A 100 -21.14 -1.18 -12.07
CA LEU A 100 -20.38 -2.41 -11.94
C LEU A 100 -19.76 -2.45 -10.55
N GLU A 101 -19.92 -3.56 -9.83
CA GLU A 101 -19.35 -3.86 -8.52
C GLU A 101 -18.31 -4.97 -8.70
N PHE A 102 -17.09 -4.69 -8.27
CA PHE A 102 -15.97 -5.60 -8.38
C PHE A 102 -15.78 -6.37 -7.07
N PRO A 103 -15.08 -7.51 -7.05
CA PRO A 103 -14.88 -8.25 -5.80
C PRO A 103 -13.92 -7.50 -4.87
N ALA A 104 -14.13 -7.65 -3.56
CA ALA A 104 -13.27 -7.02 -2.54
C ALA A 104 -11.83 -7.57 -2.55
N SER A 105 -11.64 -8.77 -3.11
CA SER A 105 -10.34 -9.43 -3.29
C SER A 105 -9.39 -8.75 -4.29
N LEU A 106 -9.84 -7.73 -5.03
CA LEU A 106 -8.96 -6.99 -5.95
C LEU A 106 -7.75 -6.38 -5.20
N SER A 107 -6.55 -6.62 -5.71
CA SER A 107 -5.33 -5.98 -5.23
C SER A 107 -5.32 -4.47 -5.50
N LYS A 108 -4.47 -3.72 -4.78
CA LYS A 108 -4.27 -2.28 -5.01
C LYS A 108 -3.86 -1.96 -6.45
N ARG A 109 -3.02 -2.80 -7.05
CA ARG A 109 -2.55 -2.66 -8.45
C ARG A 109 -3.71 -2.82 -9.42
N GLU A 110 -4.57 -3.81 -9.21
CA GLU A 110 -5.74 -4.05 -10.06
C GLU A 110 -6.78 -2.94 -9.92
N ARG A 111 -7.05 -2.45 -8.70
CA ARG A 111 -7.94 -1.30 -8.49
C ARG A 111 -7.44 -0.06 -9.23
N ALA A 112 -6.15 0.27 -9.08
CA ALA A 112 -5.54 1.41 -9.79
C ALA A 112 -5.61 1.25 -11.32
N TRP A 113 -5.43 0.02 -11.81
CA TRP A 113 -5.58 -0.29 -13.22
C TRP A 113 -7.02 -0.07 -13.71
N TRP A 114 -8.03 -0.62 -13.03
CA TRP A 114 -9.45 -0.41 -13.35
C TRP A 114 -9.86 1.07 -13.31
N HIS A 115 -9.37 1.84 -12.34
CA HIS A 115 -9.56 3.30 -12.30
C HIS A 115 -9.05 3.97 -13.59
N GLY A 116 -7.84 3.62 -14.04
CA GLY A 116 -7.26 4.18 -15.26
C GLY A 116 -8.07 3.85 -16.51
N ILE A 117 -8.60 2.63 -16.63
CA ILE A 117 -9.42 2.23 -17.78
C ILE A 117 -10.78 2.94 -17.74
N ALA A 118 -11.46 2.95 -16.59
CA ALA A 118 -12.77 3.60 -16.43
C ALA A 118 -12.71 5.10 -16.77
N ASN A 119 -11.65 5.79 -16.34
CA ASN A 119 -11.45 7.22 -16.64
C ASN A 119 -11.34 7.50 -18.15
N ARG A 120 -10.69 6.62 -18.92
CA ARG A 120 -10.62 6.74 -20.40
C ARG A 120 -12.01 6.65 -21.06
N HIS A 121 -12.95 5.97 -20.42
CA HIS A 121 -14.34 5.84 -20.86
C HIS A 121 -15.29 6.86 -20.21
N ARG A 122 -14.77 7.84 -19.47
CA ARG A 122 -15.55 8.87 -18.74
C ARG A 122 -16.55 8.27 -17.74
N LEU A 123 -16.20 7.12 -17.16
CA LEU A 123 -16.97 6.46 -16.12
C LEU A 123 -16.51 6.92 -14.74
N HIS A 124 -17.44 6.97 -13.80
CA HIS A 124 -17.16 7.35 -12.42
C HIS A 124 -16.69 6.11 -11.67
N THR A 125 -15.73 6.29 -10.77
CA THR A 125 -15.20 5.18 -9.97
C THR A 125 -15.16 5.55 -8.51
N GLU A 126 -15.60 4.66 -7.65
CA GLU A 126 -15.62 4.84 -6.22
C GLU A 126 -15.20 3.54 -5.53
N SER A 127 -14.54 3.64 -4.38
CA SER A 127 -14.37 2.47 -3.52
C SER A 127 -15.40 2.52 -2.41
N VAL A 128 -16.20 1.47 -2.29
CA VAL A 128 -17.29 1.35 -1.32
C VAL A 128 -16.94 0.26 -0.31
N GLY A 129 -17.27 0.46 0.97
CA GLY A 129 -17.01 -0.49 2.06
C GLY A 129 -15.82 -0.13 2.95
N VAL A 130 -15.61 -0.94 4.00
CA VAL A 130 -14.60 -0.74 5.07
C VAL A 130 -13.75 -2.01 5.21
N GLY A 131 -12.43 -1.86 5.41
CA GLY A 131 -11.51 -2.98 5.62
C GLY A 131 -11.50 -3.99 4.45
N ASP A 132 -11.47 -5.29 4.77
CA ASP A 132 -11.43 -6.39 3.80
C ASP A 132 -12.71 -6.52 2.96
N GLY A 133 -13.79 -5.85 3.36
CA GLY A 133 -15.04 -5.77 2.60
C GLY A 133 -15.06 -4.65 1.56
N ARG A 134 -13.95 -3.91 1.36
CA ARG A 134 -13.90 -2.78 0.42
C ARG A 134 -13.79 -3.26 -1.02
N TYR A 135 -14.76 -2.85 -1.82
CA TYR A 135 -14.83 -3.15 -3.24
C TYR A 135 -14.81 -1.89 -4.12
N LEU A 136 -14.44 -2.06 -5.39
CA LEU A 136 -14.49 -1.00 -6.38
C LEU A 136 -15.88 -1.00 -7.04
N THR A 137 -16.42 0.19 -7.29
CA THR A 137 -17.59 0.39 -8.13
C THR A 137 -17.26 1.30 -9.31
N VAL A 138 -17.79 1.00 -10.49
CA VAL A 138 -17.70 1.84 -11.70
C VAL A 138 -19.11 2.18 -12.16
N SER A 139 -19.48 3.45 -12.25
CA SER A 139 -20.84 3.89 -12.59
C SER A 139 -20.90 4.82 -13.81
N THR A 140 -22.02 4.76 -14.51
CA THR A 140 -22.32 5.59 -15.69
C THR A 140 -22.83 6.98 -15.31
N ALA A 141 -23.47 7.11 -14.15
CA ALA A 141 -23.90 8.38 -13.57
C ALA A 141 -23.09 8.71 -12.31
N ALA A 142 -22.97 10.01 -12.02
CA ALA A 142 -22.40 10.48 -10.75
C ALA A 142 -23.26 9.98 -9.58
N PRO A 143 -22.66 9.52 -8.46
CA PRO A 143 -23.41 9.10 -7.29
C PRO A 143 -24.22 10.29 -6.74
N GLY A 144 -25.55 10.22 -6.82
CA GLY A 144 -26.47 11.23 -6.27
C GLY A 144 -27.50 11.85 -7.23
N GLY A 145 -27.52 11.48 -8.53
CA GLY A 145 -28.45 12.05 -9.51
C GLY A 145 -29.86 11.44 -9.52
N GLY A 146 -30.64 11.67 -8.48
CA GLY A 146 -32.10 11.67 -8.56
C GLY A 146 -32.58 13.09 -8.87
N GLU A 147 -33.36 13.23 -9.94
CA GLU A 147 -34.14 14.39 -10.39
C GLU A 147 -34.05 15.70 -9.58
N GLU A 148 -33.53 16.77 -10.20
CA GLU A 148 -34.20 18.07 -10.24
C GLU A 148 -33.52 18.99 -11.27
N GLY A 149 -34.32 19.54 -12.19
CA GLY A 149 -33.88 20.59 -13.10
C GLY A 149 -33.63 21.88 -12.34
N GLY A 150 -32.46 22.47 -12.54
CA GLY A 150 -32.10 23.78 -12.00
C GLY A 150 -30.67 24.13 -12.41
N GLU A 151 -30.48 25.36 -12.86
CA GLU A 151 -29.25 25.89 -13.45
C GLU A 151 -27.96 25.52 -12.71
N ALA A 152 -26.92 25.23 -13.49
CA ALA A 152 -25.58 24.98 -12.99
C ALA A 152 -25.05 26.19 -12.19
N PRO A 153 -24.57 26.02 -10.95
CA PRO A 153 -23.63 26.96 -10.37
C PRO A 153 -22.22 26.56 -10.84
N GLU A 154 -21.58 27.46 -11.57
CA GLU A 154 -20.13 27.45 -11.75
C GLU A 154 -19.46 27.57 -10.37
N GLY A 155 -18.77 26.51 -9.94
CA GLY A 155 -18.02 26.52 -8.69
C GLY A 155 -17.92 25.12 -8.10
N GLY A 156 -16.74 24.52 -8.24
CA GLY A 156 -16.50 23.14 -7.85
C GLY A 156 -16.77 22.83 -6.36
N ALA A 157 -17.02 21.53 -6.14
CA ALA A 157 -17.10 20.80 -4.88
C ALA A 157 -18.49 20.70 -4.21
N ALA A 158 -19.23 19.65 -4.58
CA ALA A 158 -20.27 19.07 -3.74
C ALA A 158 -19.92 17.60 -3.44
N ARG A 159 -19.27 17.36 -2.29
CA ARG A 159 -19.20 16.04 -1.63
C ARG A 159 -20.12 16.09 -0.42
N GLY A 160 -21.16 15.27 -0.39
CA GLY A 160 -22.01 15.03 0.78
C GLY A 160 -21.34 14.18 1.87
N ALA A 161 -20.02 14.31 2.06
CA ALA A 161 -19.37 13.86 3.28
C ALA A 161 -19.46 15.02 4.25
N ALA A 162 -19.93 14.79 5.48
CA ALA A 162 -19.83 15.78 6.54
C ALA A 162 -18.41 16.36 6.54
N ARG A 163 -18.29 17.64 6.18
CA ARG A 163 -16.98 18.26 5.97
C ARG A 163 -16.27 18.25 7.31
N LEU A 164 -15.21 17.43 7.42
CA LEU A 164 -14.39 17.33 8.64
C LEU A 164 -14.03 18.74 9.10
N THR A 165 -14.08 18.97 10.42
CA THR A 165 -13.51 20.21 10.97
C THR A 165 -12.01 20.26 10.67
N ARG A 166 -11.41 21.45 10.72
CA ARG A 166 -9.96 21.59 10.52
C ARG A 166 -9.16 20.69 11.47
N GLU A 167 -9.61 20.59 12.71
CA GLU A 167 -8.99 19.76 13.74
C GLU A 167 -9.13 18.27 13.44
N GLN A 168 -10.33 17.81 13.05
CA GLN A 168 -10.54 16.44 12.62
C GLN A 168 -9.71 16.08 11.39
N GLN A 169 -9.60 16.98 10.42
CA GLN A 169 -8.77 16.76 9.23
C GLN A 169 -7.27 16.67 9.58
N GLN A 170 -6.79 17.53 10.48
CA GLN A 170 -5.40 17.47 10.96
C GLN A 170 -5.13 16.14 11.67
N ARG A 171 -6.04 15.71 12.56
CA ARG A 171 -5.95 14.43 13.24
C ARG A 171 -5.95 13.25 12.27
N ALA A 172 -6.86 13.24 11.29
CA ALA A 172 -6.93 12.19 10.27
C ALA A 172 -5.65 12.13 9.42
N ASN A 173 -5.10 13.28 9.03
CA ASN A 173 -3.84 13.33 8.29
C ASN A 173 -2.69 12.76 9.13
N ALA A 174 -2.57 13.14 10.41
CA ALA A 174 -1.52 12.66 11.29
C ALA A 174 -1.57 11.14 11.49
N ILE A 175 -2.77 10.57 11.67
CA ILE A 175 -2.96 9.11 11.80
C ILE A 175 -2.63 8.41 10.49
N TYR A 176 -3.07 8.97 9.35
CA TYR A 176 -2.78 8.39 8.06
C TYR A 176 -1.26 8.38 7.76
N ASP A 177 -0.58 9.49 8.02
CA ASP A 177 0.88 9.60 7.86
C ASP A 177 1.61 8.62 8.79
N ALA A 178 1.12 8.44 10.03
CA ALA A 178 1.61 7.43 10.95
C ALA A 178 1.48 6.01 10.37
N CYS A 179 0.33 5.67 9.79
CA CYS A 179 0.12 4.38 9.12
C CYS A 179 1.11 4.15 7.97
N GLN A 180 1.31 5.16 7.12
CA GLN A 180 2.22 5.05 5.97
C GLN A 180 3.68 4.84 6.40
N MET A 181 4.07 5.52 7.49
CA MET A 181 5.43 5.47 8.00
C MET A 181 5.71 4.22 8.85
N GLU A 182 4.71 3.56 9.42
CA GLU A 182 4.89 2.32 10.20
C GLU A 182 4.94 1.10 9.29
N GLY A 183 4.07 1.08 8.29
CA GLY A 183 3.98 0.00 7.31
C GLY A 183 3.33 -1.29 7.81
N GLY A 184 3.61 -2.39 7.11
CA GLY A 184 2.98 -3.68 7.38
C GLY A 184 1.45 -3.61 7.23
N LYS A 185 0.72 -4.13 8.24
CA LYS A 185 -0.76 -4.13 8.27
C LYS A 185 -1.39 -2.74 8.14
N TYR A 186 -0.65 -1.67 8.42
CA TYR A 186 -1.18 -0.30 8.34
C TYR A 186 -1.22 0.26 6.91
N TRP A 187 -0.50 -0.35 5.94
CA TRP A 187 -0.52 0.09 4.54
C TRP A 187 -1.85 -0.15 3.82
N GLU A 188 -2.66 -1.07 4.33
CA GLU A 188 -3.96 -1.41 3.76
C GLU A 188 -5.01 -0.35 4.09
N ARG A 189 -4.80 0.42 5.17
CA ARG A 189 -5.71 1.48 5.57
C ARG A 189 -5.62 2.68 4.64
N SER A 190 -6.77 3.06 4.09
CA SER A 190 -6.84 4.18 3.17
C SER A 190 -7.07 5.51 3.89
N ARG A 191 -6.72 6.61 3.22
CA ARG A 191 -6.99 7.96 3.73
C ARG A 191 -8.48 8.18 4.05
N GLY A 192 -9.38 7.76 3.17
CA GLY A 192 -10.83 7.90 3.38
C GLY A 192 -11.36 7.09 4.57
N GLU A 193 -10.76 5.93 4.86
CA GLU A 193 -11.10 5.12 6.03
C GLU A 193 -10.70 5.83 7.32
N VAL A 194 -9.47 6.33 7.40
CA VAL A 194 -9.00 7.11 8.56
C VAL A 194 -9.84 8.37 8.76
N GLU A 195 -10.16 9.07 7.67
CA GLU A 195 -11.05 10.24 7.69
C GLU A 195 -12.45 9.89 8.20
N ALA A 196 -13.03 8.77 7.74
CA ALA A 196 -14.34 8.30 8.22
C ALA A 196 -14.32 7.90 9.70
N LEU A 197 -13.27 7.22 10.15
CA LEU A 197 -13.09 6.88 11.57
C LEU A 197 -13.04 8.13 12.44
N VAL A 198 -12.28 9.14 12.04
CA VAL A 198 -12.21 10.43 12.77
C VAL A 198 -13.53 11.20 12.68
N ALA A 199 -14.23 11.16 11.53
CA ALA A 199 -15.53 11.79 11.35
C ALA A 199 -16.60 11.21 12.28
N SER A 200 -16.53 9.90 12.54
CA SER A 200 -17.52 9.17 13.34
C SER A 200 -17.58 9.63 14.81
N GLY A 201 -16.52 10.27 15.30
CA GLY A 201 -16.39 10.68 16.70
C GLY A 201 -16.24 9.52 17.69
N GLN A 202 -16.24 8.27 17.21
CA GLN A 202 -15.97 7.08 18.02
C GLN A 202 -14.47 6.95 18.34
N PRO A 203 -14.10 6.25 19.43
CA PRO A 203 -12.71 5.92 19.68
C PRO A 203 -12.12 5.15 18.49
N LEU A 204 -10.85 5.43 18.20
CA LEU A 204 -10.15 4.72 17.12
C LEU A 204 -9.98 3.25 17.51
N PRO A 205 -9.86 2.35 16.52
CA PRO A 205 -9.36 1.01 16.75
C PRO A 205 -8.08 1.04 17.60
N ALA A 206 -7.97 0.17 18.60
CA ALA A 206 -6.89 0.21 19.60
C ALA A 206 -5.49 0.16 18.98
N ASP A 207 -5.34 -0.49 17.82
CA ASP A 207 -4.07 -0.55 17.09
C ASP A 207 -3.69 0.78 16.40
N LEU A 208 -4.67 1.58 15.98
CA LEU A 208 -4.47 2.93 15.45
C LEU A 208 -4.24 3.93 16.57
N GLU A 209 -4.94 3.78 17.69
CA GLU A 209 -4.73 4.63 18.86
C GLU A 209 -3.33 4.43 19.44
N ALA A 210 -2.89 3.18 19.61
CA ALA A 210 -1.53 2.88 20.05
C ALA A 210 -0.45 3.38 19.06
N LEU A 211 -0.71 3.30 17.75
CA LEU A 211 0.19 3.85 16.75
C LEU A 211 0.27 5.37 16.83
N ALA A 212 -0.88 6.05 16.94
CA ALA A 212 -0.95 7.50 17.06
C ALA A 212 -0.23 7.98 18.34
N ASP A 213 -0.46 7.30 19.47
CA ASP A 213 0.23 7.58 20.74
C ASP A 213 1.74 7.41 20.63
N LYS A 214 2.21 6.27 20.10
CA LYS A 214 3.63 6.01 19.84
C LYS A 214 4.26 7.13 19.02
N ARG A 215 3.57 7.58 17.96
CA ARG A 215 4.08 8.66 17.09
C ARG A 215 4.12 10.00 17.78
N LEU A 216 3.08 10.36 18.54
CA LEU A 216 3.05 11.61 19.31
C LEU A 216 4.17 11.65 20.34
N ARG A 217 4.33 10.58 21.13
CA ARG A 217 5.37 10.47 22.16
C ARG A 217 6.77 10.43 21.54
N GLY A 218 6.96 9.76 20.40
CA GLY A 218 8.24 9.72 19.70
C GLY A 218 8.61 11.07 19.07
N GLN A 219 7.64 11.80 18.53
CA GLN A 219 7.85 13.19 18.10
C GLN A 219 8.27 14.07 19.27
N ARG A 220 7.63 13.90 20.45
CA ARG A 220 8.02 14.61 21.67
C ARG A 220 9.47 14.33 22.09
N VAL A 221 9.93 13.08 22.02
CA VAL A 221 11.34 12.72 22.24
C VAL A 221 12.25 13.50 21.27
N ASN A 222 11.93 13.50 19.97
CA ASN A 222 12.72 14.22 18.97
C ASN A 222 12.75 15.74 19.22
N GLU A 223 11.63 16.34 19.63
CA GLU A 223 11.55 17.75 20.02
C GLU A 223 12.43 18.09 21.23
N LEU A 224 12.37 17.27 22.28
CA LEU A 224 13.17 17.45 23.49
C LEU A 224 14.67 17.38 23.17
N LEU A 225 15.10 16.41 22.36
CA LEU A 225 16.48 16.30 21.92
C LEU A 225 16.90 17.49 21.05
N ARG A 226 16.05 17.99 20.15
CA ARG A 226 16.38 19.18 19.35
C ARG A 226 16.47 20.44 20.21
N GLY A 227 15.58 20.56 21.20
CA GLY A 227 15.46 21.68 22.13
C GLY A 227 16.51 21.71 23.24
N GLY A 228 17.27 20.63 23.45
CA GLY A 228 18.34 20.59 24.45
C GLY A 228 17.94 20.01 25.80
N SER A 229 16.86 19.22 25.86
CA SER A 229 16.39 18.51 27.05
C SER A 229 16.64 16.99 26.96
N PRO A 230 17.91 16.52 26.96
CA PRO A 230 18.21 15.09 26.79
C PRO A 230 17.76 14.22 27.97
N THR A 231 17.65 14.78 29.18
CA THR A 231 17.22 14.03 30.38
C THR A 231 15.74 13.65 30.29
N GLU A 232 14.87 14.62 29.99
CA GLU A 232 13.44 14.36 29.75
C GLU A 232 13.22 13.40 28.56
N ALA A 233 14.02 13.54 27.51
CA ALA A 233 13.96 12.63 26.37
C ALA A 233 14.33 11.19 26.79
N LEU A 234 15.36 11.05 27.63
CA LEU A 234 15.80 9.76 28.16
C LEU A 234 14.76 9.13 29.09
N GLU A 235 14.06 9.91 29.90
CA GLU A 235 12.95 9.43 30.73
C GLU A 235 11.85 8.82 29.87
N LEU A 236 11.41 9.51 28.81
CA LEU A 236 10.40 8.98 27.89
C LEU A 236 10.87 7.72 27.15
N LEU A 237 12.12 7.69 26.70
CA LEU A 237 12.73 6.53 26.06
C LEU A 237 12.85 5.33 27.00
N SER A 238 13.12 5.58 28.28
CA SER A 238 13.23 4.52 29.30
C SER A 238 11.87 3.91 29.63
N VAL A 239 10.81 4.72 29.62
CA VAL A 239 9.43 4.24 29.80
C VAL A 239 8.96 3.45 28.58
N ASP A 240 9.31 3.90 27.37
CA ASP A 240 8.94 3.22 26.13
C ASP A 240 10.10 3.20 25.13
N PRO A 241 10.90 2.12 25.12
CA PRO A 241 12.03 2.01 24.21
C PRO A 241 11.64 2.07 22.73
N LYS A 242 10.39 1.71 22.38
CA LYS A 242 9.91 1.70 20.99
C LYS A 242 9.92 3.09 20.34
N LEU A 243 10.02 4.15 21.14
CA LEU A 243 10.16 5.53 20.67
C LEU A 243 11.50 5.76 19.95
N ALA A 244 12.52 4.90 20.17
CA ALA A 244 13.79 4.94 19.46
C ALA A 244 13.67 4.73 17.94
N TRP A 245 12.57 4.14 17.46
CA TRP A 245 12.29 3.91 16.04
C TRP A 245 11.33 4.93 15.44
N VAL A 246 11.08 6.05 16.11
CA VAL A 246 10.23 7.13 15.57
C VAL A 246 11.10 8.15 14.84
N LYS A 247 10.99 8.15 13.52
CA LYS A 247 11.70 9.07 12.64
C LYS A 247 11.28 10.53 12.91
N ASP A 248 12.26 11.40 13.02
CA ASP A 248 12.08 12.85 13.10
C ASP A 248 11.58 13.39 11.76
N SER A 249 10.53 14.21 11.81
CA SER A 249 9.88 14.74 10.61
C SER A 249 10.72 15.80 9.88
N GLN A 250 11.71 16.41 10.54
CA GLN A 250 12.51 17.49 9.95
C GLN A 250 13.78 16.97 9.28
N THR A 251 14.47 16.05 9.93
CA THR A 251 15.76 15.53 9.48
C THR A 251 15.64 14.18 8.79
N GLY A 252 14.53 13.47 9.01
CA GLY A 252 14.43 12.07 8.67
C GLY A 252 15.36 11.17 9.48
N GLY A 253 16.00 11.67 10.54
CA GLY A 253 16.82 10.88 11.45
C GLY A 253 15.98 10.16 12.50
N TYR A 254 16.62 9.31 13.27
CA TYR A 254 16.07 8.71 14.50
C TYR A 254 16.66 9.41 15.73
N PRO A 255 16.11 9.24 16.94
CA PRO A 255 16.67 9.81 18.17
C PRO A 255 18.19 9.63 18.31
N VAL A 256 18.73 8.49 17.86
CA VAL A 256 20.17 8.18 17.91
C VAL A 256 21.01 9.11 17.04
N HIS A 257 20.47 9.59 15.92
CA HIS A 257 21.14 10.57 15.05
C HIS A 257 21.15 11.96 15.69
N ILE A 258 20.07 12.34 16.38
CA ILE A 258 20.01 13.63 17.09
C ILE A 258 20.98 13.62 18.27
N ALA A 259 21.03 12.53 19.04
CA ALA A 259 22.00 12.34 20.12
C ALA A 259 23.44 12.41 19.61
N ALA A 260 23.75 11.68 18.53
CA ALA A 260 25.05 11.71 17.86
C ALA A 260 25.39 13.06 17.24
N TRP A 261 24.40 13.87 16.84
CA TRP A 261 24.65 15.22 16.33
C TRP A 261 24.96 16.21 17.45
N LYS A 262 24.19 16.13 18.54
CA LYS A 262 24.21 17.09 19.65
C LYS A 262 25.24 16.77 20.72
N GLY A 263 25.79 15.55 20.75
CA GLY A 263 26.74 15.12 21.77
C GLY A 263 26.06 14.63 23.05
N TYR A 264 24.86 14.05 22.97
CA TYR A 264 24.15 13.54 24.15
C TYR A 264 24.55 12.10 24.47
N GLU A 265 25.66 11.95 25.19
CA GLU A 265 26.27 10.66 25.52
C GLU A 265 25.32 9.71 26.26
N SER A 266 24.58 10.17 27.27
CA SER A 266 23.65 9.32 28.04
C SER A 266 22.49 8.78 27.19
N VAL A 267 21.98 9.61 26.27
CA VAL A 267 20.94 9.21 25.32
C VAL A 267 21.52 8.25 24.29
N ALA A 268 22.72 8.51 23.78
CA ALA A 268 23.41 7.62 22.85
C ALA A 268 23.67 6.25 23.49
N LEU A 269 24.10 6.20 24.76
CA LEU A 269 24.31 4.98 25.53
C LEU A 269 23.04 4.13 25.62
N PHE A 270 21.94 4.76 26.03
CA PHE A 270 20.67 4.07 26.13
C PHE A 270 20.23 3.52 24.76
N LEU A 271 20.29 4.34 23.71
CA LEU A 271 19.86 3.94 22.38
C LEU A 271 20.75 2.85 21.77
N ALA A 272 22.04 2.85 22.08
CA ALA A 272 22.98 1.82 21.64
C ALA A 272 22.73 0.46 22.30
N SER A 273 22.14 0.44 23.50
CA SER A 273 21.71 -0.81 24.14
C SER A 273 20.49 -1.46 23.48
N LEU A 274 19.79 -0.76 22.58
CA LEU A 274 18.60 -1.26 21.90
C LEU A 274 18.95 -1.99 20.59
N PRO A 275 18.36 -3.18 20.33
CA PRO A 275 18.72 -3.99 19.17
C PRO A 275 18.29 -3.35 17.85
N GLY A 276 19.21 -3.22 16.89
CA GLY A 276 18.86 -2.77 15.53
C GLY A 276 18.62 -1.25 15.37
N VAL A 277 18.97 -0.44 16.37
CA VAL A 277 18.90 1.04 16.31
C VAL A 277 20.11 1.65 15.61
N LEU A 278 21.30 1.06 15.77
CA LEU A 278 22.58 1.65 15.34
C LEU A 278 22.73 1.81 13.82
N GLU A 279 22.20 0.85 13.07
CA GLU A 279 22.32 0.78 11.61
C GLU A 279 21.20 1.51 10.86
N GLN A 280 20.31 2.18 11.60
CA GLN A 280 19.30 3.03 10.99
C GLN A 280 19.96 4.17 10.23
N ARG A 281 19.33 4.56 9.13
CA ARG A 281 19.80 5.64 8.25
C ARG A 281 18.86 6.84 8.30
N ASP A 282 19.44 8.02 8.41
CA ASP A 282 18.68 9.27 8.37
C ASP A 282 18.28 9.71 6.95
N GLY A 283 17.72 10.92 6.82
CA GLY A 283 17.36 11.51 5.53
C GLY A 283 18.53 11.74 4.57
N ARG A 284 19.77 11.75 5.07
CA ARG A 284 21.01 11.86 4.28
C ARG A 284 21.65 10.49 4.04
N ARG A 285 20.98 9.41 4.44
CA ARG A 285 21.47 8.03 4.39
C ARG A 285 22.69 7.79 5.30
N GLU A 286 22.95 8.69 6.25
CA GLU A 286 24.03 8.58 7.25
C GLU A 286 23.55 7.69 8.42
N THR A 287 24.46 6.91 9.02
CA THR A 287 24.22 6.23 10.31
C THR A 287 24.55 7.17 11.47
N ALA A 288 24.15 6.80 12.70
CA ALA A 288 24.54 7.57 13.89
C ALA A 288 26.07 7.68 14.05
N LEU A 289 26.82 6.64 13.71
CA LEU A 289 28.28 6.62 13.75
C LEU A 289 28.89 7.62 12.75
N ALA A 290 28.37 7.70 11.53
CA ALA A 290 28.79 8.71 10.54
C ALA A 290 28.57 10.14 11.08
N VAL A 291 27.41 10.37 11.70
CA VAL A 291 27.07 11.67 12.28
C VAL A 291 28.02 12.03 13.43
N ALA A 292 28.32 11.10 14.34
CA ALA A 292 29.24 11.30 15.45
C ALA A 292 30.65 11.67 14.98
N ARG A 293 31.20 10.93 13.99
CA ARG A 293 32.50 11.21 13.35
C ARG A 293 32.54 12.59 12.71
N ARG A 294 31.55 12.91 11.88
CA ARG A 294 31.45 14.21 11.20
C ARG A 294 31.36 15.37 12.20
N ARG A 295 30.81 15.12 13.38
CA ARG A 295 30.66 16.10 14.48
C ARG A 295 31.85 16.10 15.45
N ARG A 296 32.78 15.16 15.32
CA ARG A 296 33.94 14.92 16.20
C ARG A 296 33.56 14.65 17.65
N HIS A 297 32.47 13.92 17.87
CA HIS A 297 32.02 13.47 19.20
C HIS A 297 32.65 12.11 19.52
N ALA A 298 33.93 12.12 19.92
CA ALA A 298 34.73 10.91 20.12
C ALA A 298 34.12 9.94 21.15
N ALA A 299 33.58 10.44 22.26
CA ALA A 299 32.94 9.60 23.28
C ALA A 299 31.72 8.84 22.74
N ILE A 300 30.93 9.47 21.85
CA ILE A 300 29.80 8.80 21.21
C ILE A 300 30.29 7.83 20.14
N GLU A 301 31.32 8.19 19.37
CA GLU A 301 31.91 7.29 18.39
C GLU A 301 32.39 5.98 19.05
N GLU A 302 33.16 6.08 20.13
CA GLU A 302 33.66 4.94 20.90
C GLU A 302 32.50 4.07 21.42
N LEU A 303 31.52 4.69 22.06
CA LEU A 303 30.32 4.03 22.57
C LEU A 303 29.54 3.27 21.48
N LEU A 304 29.32 3.88 20.31
CA LEU A 304 28.60 3.23 19.22
C LEU A 304 29.40 2.05 18.65
N LEU A 305 30.72 2.17 18.54
CA LEU A 305 31.60 1.09 18.10
C LEU A 305 31.64 -0.08 19.10
N GLU A 306 31.73 0.21 20.40
CA GLU A 306 31.66 -0.79 21.46
C GLU A 306 30.32 -1.54 21.47
N ALA A 307 29.23 -0.85 21.12
CA ALA A 307 27.90 -1.43 20.97
C ALA A 307 27.71 -2.19 19.63
N GLY A 308 28.75 -2.30 18.80
CA GLY A 308 28.72 -3.09 17.57
C GLY A 308 28.24 -2.36 16.32
N ALA A 309 28.25 -1.01 16.30
CA ALA A 309 28.00 -0.26 15.08
C ALA A 309 29.03 -0.59 13.99
N ASN A 310 28.59 -0.77 12.75
CA ASN A 310 29.48 -1.11 11.65
C ASN A 310 30.34 0.10 11.22
N PRO A 311 31.68 0.05 11.38
CA PRO A 311 32.55 1.17 11.01
C PRO A 311 32.55 1.49 9.51
N GLU A 312 32.26 0.50 8.65
CA GLU A 312 32.21 0.66 7.19
C GLU A 312 30.99 1.46 6.76
N HIS A 313 29.88 1.35 7.48
CA HIS A 313 28.66 2.12 7.20
C HIS A 313 28.76 3.57 7.66
N ALA A 314 29.83 3.94 8.36
CA ALA A 314 30.16 5.31 8.68
C ALA A 314 31.04 5.99 7.62
N SER A 315 31.49 5.24 6.60
CA SER A 315 32.13 5.83 5.44
C SER A 315 31.10 6.59 4.60
N PHE A 316 31.40 7.85 4.29
CA PHE A 316 30.62 8.64 3.37
C PHE A 316 30.75 7.95 2.01
N GLN A 317 29.73 7.18 1.58
CA GLN A 317 29.63 6.86 0.16
C GLN A 317 29.30 8.17 -0.55
N GLU A 318 30.35 8.92 -0.91
CA GLU A 318 30.27 9.73 -2.11
C GLU A 318 29.71 8.83 -3.21
N ALA A 319 28.67 9.32 -3.89
CA ALA A 319 28.14 8.64 -5.05
C ALA A 319 29.30 8.22 -5.96
N ALA A 320 29.23 6.98 -6.48
CA ALA A 320 30.18 6.40 -7.42
C ALA A 320 30.75 7.45 -8.40
N PRO A 321 32.06 7.41 -8.71
CA PRO A 321 32.74 8.48 -9.42
C PRO A 321 32.08 8.69 -10.78
N SER A 322 31.47 9.86 -10.98
CA SER A 322 31.37 10.43 -12.31
C SER A 322 32.78 10.86 -12.71
N SER A 323 33.54 9.97 -13.36
CA SER A 323 34.75 10.37 -14.07
C SER A 323 34.68 9.85 -15.49
N SER A 324 34.09 10.68 -16.36
CA SER A 324 34.66 10.91 -17.67
C SER A 324 36.15 11.22 -17.50
N GLY A 325 37.01 10.35 -18.04
CA GLY A 325 38.37 10.61 -18.51
C GLY A 325 39.35 11.33 -17.57
N GLY A 326 40.35 10.60 -17.08
CA GLY A 326 41.61 11.22 -16.66
C GLY A 326 42.45 10.42 -15.67
N ALA A 327 43.14 9.39 -16.18
CA ALA A 327 44.45 8.85 -15.77
C ALA A 327 44.80 8.56 -14.29
N ALA A 328 45.03 7.25 -14.04
CA ALA A 328 46.12 6.61 -13.28
C ALA A 328 46.23 6.90 -11.75
N GLU A 329 46.46 5.95 -10.84
CA GLU A 329 47.22 4.69 -10.90
C GLU A 329 46.57 3.57 -10.04
N GLU A 330 47.07 2.36 -10.28
CA GLU A 330 46.52 1.03 -10.00
C GLU A 330 46.66 0.57 -8.55
N GLY A 331 45.68 -0.23 -8.11
CA GLY A 331 45.78 -1.18 -7.01
C GLY A 331 44.94 -2.41 -7.36
N GLU A 332 45.63 -3.47 -7.77
CA GLU A 332 45.09 -4.74 -8.30
C GLU A 332 43.94 -5.32 -7.46
N TYR A 333 42.78 -5.51 -8.11
CA TYR A 333 41.72 -6.39 -7.62
C TYR A 333 41.41 -7.41 -8.71
N MET A 334 41.59 -8.69 -8.38
CA MET A 334 41.61 -9.82 -9.31
C MET A 334 40.37 -9.88 -10.24
N SER A 335 40.64 -9.93 -11.56
CA SER A 335 39.63 -10.08 -12.59
C SER A 335 39.20 -11.54 -12.73
N TRP A 336 37.89 -11.80 -12.65
CA TRP A 336 37.32 -13.08 -13.08
C TRP A 336 37.25 -13.12 -14.62
N SER A 337 37.64 -14.25 -15.21
CA SER A 337 37.60 -14.46 -16.65
C SER A 337 36.16 -14.60 -17.17
N ALA A 338 35.94 -14.29 -18.45
CA ALA A 338 34.63 -14.38 -19.09
C ALA A 338 34.09 -15.83 -19.13
N GLU A 339 34.97 -16.83 -19.09
CA GLU A 339 34.61 -18.25 -19.03
C GLU A 339 34.04 -18.64 -17.66
N GLU A 340 34.58 -18.09 -16.56
CA GLU A 340 34.07 -18.34 -15.20
C GLU A 340 32.68 -17.72 -14.97
N ARG A 341 32.40 -16.58 -15.62
CA ARG A 341 31.08 -15.94 -15.59
C ARG A 341 30.02 -16.68 -16.40
N GLN A 342 30.42 -17.45 -17.41
CA GLN A 342 29.49 -18.29 -18.18
C GLN A 342 29.10 -19.55 -17.42
N ARG A 343 29.99 -20.12 -16.61
CA ARG A 343 29.71 -21.31 -15.79
C ARG A 343 28.57 -21.09 -14.77
N TYR A 344 28.39 -19.86 -14.29
CA TYR A 344 27.33 -19.52 -13.32
C TYR A 344 25.99 -19.11 -13.93
N ARG A 345 25.90 -18.85 -15.24
CA ARG A 345 24.67 -18.36 -15.88
C ARG A 345 23.74 -19.48 -16.36
N HIS A 346 24.22 -20.72 -16.46
CA HIS A 346 23.42 -21.86 -16.88
C HIS A 346 23.80 -23.13 -16.12
N GLY A 347 22.92 -23.61 -15.25
CA GLY A 347 23.00 -24.95 -14.67
C GLY A 347 22.55 -24.99 -13.22
N GLY A 348 21.32 -25.47 -13.00
CA GLY A 348 20.89 -25.95 -11.69
C GLY A 348 21.54 -27.29 -11.34
N GLU A 349 21.29 -27.66 -10.09
CA GLU A 349 21.52 -28.97 -9.45
C GLU A 349 22.98 -29.30 -9.05
N GLY A 350 23.22 -29.19 -7.73
CA GLY A 350 24.30 -29.87 -7.00
C GLY A 350 25.62 -29.10 -6.90
N GLY A 351 25.84 -28.37 -5.82
CA GLY A 351 27.16 -27.81 -5.48
C GLY A 351 27.10 -26.84 -4.31
N GLU A 352 27.85 -27.14 -3.25
CA GLU A 352 27.84 -26.56 -1.90
C GLU A 352 27.89 -25.02 -1.79
N ALA A 353 27.19 -24.48 -0.80
CA ALA A 353 27.21 -23.07 -0.42
C ALA A 353 28.55 -22.69 0.27
N PRO A 354 29.14 -21.51 -0.02
CA PRO A 354 30.32 -21.05 0.70
C PRO A 354 30.00 -20.69 2.16
N PRO A 355 30.98 -20.82 3.07
CA PRO A 355 30.73 -20.93 4.50
C PRO A 355 30.24 -19.63 5.14
N SER A 356 29.15 -19.77 5.87
CA SER A 356 28.63 -18.86 6.88
C SER A 356 29.69 -18.56 7.95
N ARG A 357 30.01 -17.28 8.15
CA ARG A 357 30.61 -16.78 9.40
C ARG A 357 30.07 -15.41 9.77
N CYS A 358 28.90 -15.41 10.39
CA CYS A 358 28.60 -14.52 11.52
C CYS A 358 28.95 -15.30 12.80
N PRO A 359 29.70 -14.74 13.74
CA PRO A 359 29.45 -14.99 15.15
C PRO A 359 28.51 -13.89 15.66
N TRP A 360 27.37 -14.34 16.20
CA TRP A 360 26.25 -13.63 16.87
C TRP A 360 25.37 -12.70 16.02
#